data_AF-A0A0L0S0A6-F1
#
_entry.id   AF-A0A0L0S0A6-F1
#
_cell.length_a   1.000
_cell.length_b   1.000
_cell.length_c   1.000
_cell.angle_alpha   90.00
_cell.angle_beta   90.00
_cell.angle_gamma   90.00
#
_symmetry.space_group_name_H-M   'P 1'
#
loop_
_entity.id
_entity.type
_entity.pdbx_description
1 polymer ?
#
loop_
_entity_poly.entity_id
_entity_poly.type
_entity_poly.pdbx_seq_one_letter_code
_entity_poly.pdbx_strand_id
1 'polypeptide(L)'
;MQRIGDLLTKTGGTALVVDYGSDHPAAASLRAIRDHQFTDLFSTPGQADLSVDVDFSLLKWALEKHDGVRAFGSTTQRHFLASLGIYDRMQALVQAAGADPAAQRVVNAWP
;
A
#
# COMPACT_ATOMS: atom_id res chain seq x y z
N MET A 1 3.17 -1.75 14.81
CA MET A 1 1.91 -2.51 14.94
C MET A 1 1.40 -2.59 16.37
N GLN A 2 2.24 -2.82 17.39
CA GLN A 2 1.82 -2.87 18.82
C GLN A 2 0.85 -1.75 19.22
N ARG A 3 1.21 -0.47 19.01
CA ARG A 3 0.34 0.67 19.34
C ARG A 3 -1.02 0.64 18.63
N ILE A 4 -1.05 0.13 17.39
CA ILE A 4 -2.29 -0.02 16.62
C ILE A 4 -3.12 -1.16 17.22
N GLY A 5 -2.49 -2.29 17.56
CA GLY A 5 -3.13 -3.40 18.26
C GLY A 5 -3.74 -2.97 19.60
N ASP A 6 -2.98 -2.27 20.44
CA ASP A 6 -3.46 -1.76 21.73
C ASP A 6 -4.65 -0.82 21.57
N LEU A 7 -4.61 0.06 20.56
CA LEU A 7 -5.71 0.96 20.26
C LEU A 7 -6.96 0.17 19.85
N LEU A 8 -6.84 -0.78 18.91
CA LEU A 8 -7.94 -1.60 18.44
C LEU A 8 -8.56 -2.44 19.56
N THR A 9 -7.74 -3.03 20.44
CA THR A 9 -8.24 -3.78 21.61
C THR A 9 -8.98 -2.87 22.58
N LYS A 10 -8.47 -1.65 22.83
CA LYS A 10 -9.08 -0.73 23.80
C LYS A 10 -10.34 -0.06 23.29
N THR A 11 -10.38 0.33 22.02
CA THR A 11 -11.44 1.20 21.48
C THR A 11 -12.31 0.52 20.43
N GLY A 12 -11.95 -0.68 19.97
CA GLY A 12 -12.52 -1.27 18.75
C GLY A 12 -12.15 -0.47 17.50
N GLY A 13 -12.83 -0.81 16.39
CA GLY A 13 -12.64 -0.18 15.09
C GLY A 13 -11.82 -1.02 14.11
N THR A 14 -11.32 -0.37 13.06
CA THR A 14 -10.59 -1.01 11.96
C THR A 14 -9.41 -0.16 11.55
N ALA A 15 -8.31 -0.80 11.17
CA ALA A 15 -7.17 -0.16 10.51
C ALA A 15 -6.99 -0.73 9.09
N LEU A 16 -6.60 0.13 8.15
CA LEU A 16 -6.22 -0.27 6.79
C LEU A 16 -4.75 0.10 6.57
N VAL A 17 -3.93 -0.89 6.22
CA VAL A 17 -2.51 -0.70 5.89
C VAL A 17 -2.34 -0.93 4.39
N VAL A 18 -1.80 0.06 3.69
CA VAL A 18 -1.53 0.00 2.25
C VAL A 18 -0.08 0.40 2.05
N ASP A 19 0.70 -0.49 1.44
CA ASP A 19 2.09 -0.24 1.10
C ASP A 19 2.52 -1.20 -0.01
N TYR A 20 3.72 -1.01 -0.57
CA TYR A 20 4.33 -1.98 -1.47
C TYR A 20 5.12 -3.02 -0.67
N GLY A 21 4.93 -4.28 -1.03
CA GLY A 21 5.57 -5.39 -0.35
C GLY A 21 4.88 -6.72 -0.65
N SER A 22 5.15 -7.69 0.21
CA SER A 22 4.74 -9.08 0.02
C SER A 22 4.20 -9.69 1.30
N ASP A 23 3.40 -10.76 1.16
CA ASP A 23 2.93 -11.56 2.30
C ASP A 23 3.95 -12.62 2.75
N HIS A 24 5.22 -12.24 2.72
CA HIS A 24 6.36 -13.03 3.13
C HIS A 24 7.58 -12.11 3.23
N PRO A 25 8.62 -12.50 3.98
CA PRO A 25 9.86 -11.74 4.05
C PRO A 25 10.53 -11.60 2.69
N ALA A 26 10.99 -10.40 2.36
CA ALA A 26 11.84 -10.16 1.20
C ALA A 26 13.29 -10.57 1.52
N ALA A 27 13.98 -11.20 0.56
CA ALA A 27 15.39 -11.58 0.73
C ALA A 27 16.33 -10.36 0.81
N ALA A 28 16.09 -9.35 -0.03
CA ALA A 28 16.78 -8.05 0.00
C ALA A 28 15.90 -6.98 -0.66
N SER A 29 15.45 -6.00 0.12
CA SER A 29 14.55 -4.94 -0.39
C SER A 29 14.93 -3.52 0.05
N LEU A 30 15.93 -3.34 0.91
CA LEU A 30 16.43 -2.02 1.29
C LEU A 30 17.09 -1.36 0.08
N ARG A 31 16.63 -0.16 -0.26
CA ARG A 31 17.07 0.62 -1.42
C ARG A 31 17.36 2.06 -0.99
N ALA A 32 18.43 2.66 -1.53
CA ALA A 32 18.63 4.10 -1.52
C ALA A 32 18.26 4.68 -2.87
N ILE A 33 17.43 5.72 -2.87
CA ILE A 33 16.93 6.41 -4.06
C ILE A 33 17.32 7.88 -3.97
N ARG A 34 18.00 8.37 -5.00
CA ARG A 34 18.38 9.78 -5.13
C ARG A 34 18.32 10.18 -6.60
N ASP A 35 17.84 11.39 -6.89
CA ASP A 35 17.76 11.93 -8.25
C ASP A 35 17.09 10.95 -9.25
N HIS A 36 16.03 10.29 -8.78
CA HIS A 36 15.26 9.25 -9.50
C HIS A 36 16.07 8.00 -9.91
N GLN A 37 17.18 7.71 -9.23
CA GLN A 37 18.02 6.56 -9.49
C GLN A 37 18.34 5.78 -8.21
N PHE A 38 18.60 4.47 -8.36
CA PHE A 38 19.17 3.68 -7.28
C PHE A 38 20.63 4.06 -7.08
N THR A 39 21.00 4.30 -5.84
CA THR A 39 22.38 4.60 -5.44
C THR A 39 22.86 3.60 -4.39
N ASP A 40 24.18 3.56 -4.18
CA ASP A 40 24.78 2.79 -3.10
C ASP A 40 24.31 3.34 -1.73
N LEU A 41 23.93 2.43 -0.84
CA LEU A 41 23.36 2.72 0.49
C LEU A 41 24.29 3.57 1.36
N PHE A 42 25.60 3.43 1.21
CA PHE A 42 26.61 4.04 2.06
C PHE A 42 27.31 5.24 1.41
N SER A 43 27.04 5.52 0.14
CA SER A 43 27.68 6.60 -0.62
C SER A 43 27.45 7.99 -0.02
N THR A 44 26.20 8.33 0.33
CA THR A 44 25.82 9.66 0.84
C THR A 44 24.70 9.58 1.89
N PRO A 45 24.97 9.08 3.11
CA PRO A 45 23.96 8.92 4.16
C PRO A 45 23.23 10.24 4.47
N GLY A 46 21.91 10.16 4.58
CA GLY A 46 21.04 11.33 4.81
C GLY A 46 20.73 12.16 3.55
N GLN A 47 21.34 11.86 2.40
CA GLN A 47 21.06 12.54 1.13
C GLN A 47 20.26 11.69 0.13
N ALA A 48 19.98 10.44 0.46
CA ALA A 48 19.15 9.54 -0.32
C ALA A 48 17.94 9.12 0.49
N ASP A 49 16.80 8.95 -0.18
CA ASP A 49 15.60 8.36 0.41
C ASP A 49 15.79 6.86 0.58
N LEU A 50 15.43 6.33 1.75
CA LEU A 50 15.58 4.91 2.08
C LEU A 50 14.21 4.25 2.11
N SER A 51 14.04 3.22 1.31
CA SER A 51 12.80 2.48 1.18
C SER A 51 13.04 0.98 1.36
N VAL A 52 12.03 0.26 1.85
CA VAL A 52 12.05 -1.19 2.02
C VAL A 52 10.68 -1.78 1.66
N ASP A 53 10.65 -2.98 1.10
CA ASP A 53 9.39 -3.70 0.88
C ASP A 53 8.82 -4.15 2.23
N VAL A 54 7.54 -3.90 2.46
CA VAL A 54 6.87 -4.32 3.70
C VAL A 54 6.63 -5.83 3.70
N ASP A 55 6.98 -6.48 4.81
CA ASP A 55 6.54 -7.85 5.11
C ASP A 55 5.16 -7.83 5.79
N PHE A 56 4.12 -8.03 5.00
CA PHE A 56 2.74 -8.06 5.51
C PHE A 56 2.46 -9.28 6.39
N SER A 57 3.22 -10.38 6.24
CA SER A 57 3.05 -11.56 7.09
C SER A 57 3.45 -11.25 8.54
N LEU A 58 4.52 -10.47 8.72
CA LEU A 58 4.97 -10.02 10.02
C LEU A 58 4.00 -9.02 10.67
N LEU A 59 3.43 -8.10 9.89
CA LEU A 59 2.43 -7.15 10.40
C LEU A 59 1.19 -7.89 10.93
N LYS A 60 0.69 -8.88 10.18
CA LYS A 60 -0.44 -9.73 10.60
C LYS A 60 -0.11 -10.47 11.88
N TRP A 61 1.01 -11.18 11.90
CA TRP A 61 1.47 -11.91 13.08
C TRP A 61 1.59 -11.02 14.32
N ALA A 62 2.08 -9.78 14.15
CA ALA A 62 2.20 -8.85 15.27
C ALA A 62 0.84 -8.36 15.79
N LEU A 63 -0.15 -8.15 14.91
CA LEU A 63 -1.49 -7.69 15.28
C LEU A 63 -2.32 -8.80 15.93
N GLU A 64 -2.23 -10.03 15.44
CA GLU A 64 -2.98 -11.19 15.95
C GLU A 64 -2.56 -11.63 17.36
N LYS A 65 -1.49 -11.04 17.92
CA LYS A 65 -1.12 -11.21 19.32
C LYS A 65 -1.98 -10.41 20.30
N HIS A 66 -2.77 -9.46 19.81
CA HIS A 66 -3.63 -8.63 20.64
C HIS A 66 -5.04 -9.25 20.72
N ASP A 67 -5.58 -9.37 21.93
CA ASP A 67 -6.88 -9.99 22.16
C ASP A 67 -7.99 -9.28 21.38
N GLY A 68 -8.81 -10.08 20.69
CA GLY A 68 -9.94 -9.60 19.88
C GLY A 68 -9.55 -8.94 18.55
N VAL A 69 -8.26 -8.79 18.25
CA VAL A 69 -7.79 -8.23 16.98
C VAL A 69 -7.63 -9.34 15.95
N ARG A 70 -8.26 -9.17 14.78
CA ARG A 70 -8.10 -10.05 13.63
C ARG A 70 -7.50 -9.29 12.47
N ALA A 71 -6.48 -9.86 11.85
CA ALA A 71 -5.90 -9.32 10.63
C ALA A 71 -6.50 -10.03 9.40
N PHE A 72 -6.76 -9.28 8.33
CA PHE A 72 -7.32 -9.80 7.08
C PHE A 72 -6.34 -9.55 5.93
N GLY A 73 -6.32 -10.47 4.95
CA GLY A 73 -5.45 -10.39 3.79
C GLY A 73 -4.09 -11.11 3.96
N SER A 74 -3.01 -10.70 3.27
CA SER A 74 -2.94 -9.54 2.36
C SER A 74 -3.78 -9.72 1.09
N THR A 75 -4.07 -8.63 0.38
CA THR A 75 -4.61 -8.67 -0.98
C THR A 75 -3.90 -7.63 -1.83
N THR A 76 -3.95 -7.76 -3.16
CA THR A 76 -3.37 -6.75 -4.04
C THR A 76 -4.20 -5.47 -4.01
N GLN A 77 -3.54 -4.32 -4.13
CA GLN A 77 -4.24 -3.02 -4.26
C GLN A 77 -5.26 -3.04 -5.40
N ARG A 78 -4.93 -3.67 -6.52
CA ARG A 78 -5.86 -3.85 -7.65
C ARG A 78 -7.14 -4.55 -7.20
N HIS A 79 -7.03 -5.70 -6.55
CA HIS A 79 -8.20 -6.46 -6.12
C HIS A 79 -9.02 -5.71 -5.07
N PHE A 80 -8.36 -5.07 -4.10
CA PHE A 80 -9.03 -4.25 -3.08
C PHE A 80 -9.80 -3.08 -3.69
N LEU A 81 -9.20 -2.32 -4.61
CA LEU A 81 -9.88 -1.19 -5.25
C LEU A 81 -11.00 -1.66 -6.18
N ALA A 82 -10.79 -2.77 -6.90
CA ALA A 82 -11.81 -3.38 -7.74
C ALA A 82 -13.04 -3.82 -6.91
N SER A 83 -12.84 -4.46 -5.75
CA SER A 83 -13.95 -4.89 -4.89
C SER A 83 -14.71 -3.73 -4.25
N LEU A 84 -14.09 -2.55 -4.16
CA LEU A 84 -14.73 -1.30 -3.72
C LEU A 84 -15.40 -0.51 -4.87
N GLY A 85 -15.41 -1.03 -6.10
CA GLY A 85 -16.10 -0.40 -7.23
C GLY A 85 -15.31 0.74 -7.90
N ILE A 86 -13.97 0.68 -7.89
CA ILE A 86 -13.16 1.72 -8.57
C ILE A 86 -13.50 1.87 -10.06
N TYR A 87 -13.97 0.81 -10.73
CA TYR A 87 -14.36 0.85 -12.13
C TYR A 87 -15.61 1.69 -12.38
N ASP A 88 -16.64 1.50 -11.57
CA ASP A 88 -17.87 2.27 -11.66
C ASP A 88 -17.58 3.75 -11.38
N ARG A 89 -16.74 4.01 -10.36
CA ARG A 89 -16.31 5.36 -10.03
C ARG A 89 -15.50 6.00 -11.17
N MET A 90 -14.59 5.26 -11.78
CA MET A 90 -13.82 5.72 -12.94
C MET A 90 -14.75 6.09 -14.10
N GLN A 91 -15.70 5.23 -14.45
CA GLN A 91 -16.66 5.51 -15.52
C GLN A 91 -17.47 6.78 -15.26
N ALA A 92 -17.99 6.95 -14.04
CA ALA A 92 -18.72 8.15 -13.65
C ALA A 92 -17.86 9.43 -13.77
N LEU A 93 -16.58 9.35 -13.38
CA LEU A 93 -15.65 10.47 -13.50
C LEU A 93 -15.32 10.80 -14.95
N VAL A 94 -15.10 9.79 -15.80
CA VAL A 94 -14.86 9.96 -17.23
C VAL A 94 -16.06 10.59 -17.92
N GLN A 95 -17.28 10.14 -17.61
CA GLN A 95 -18.51 10.73 -18.14
C GLN A 95 -18.66 12.20 -17.70
N ALA A 96 -18.40 12.49 -16.42
CA ALA A 96 -18.48 13.85 -15.89
C ALA A 96 -17.43 14.80 -16.48
N ALA A 97 -16.27 14.27 -16.90
CA ALA A 97 -15.19 15.05 -17.52
C ALA A 97 -15.48 15.47 -18.98
N GLY A 98 -16.52 14.90 -19.61
CA GLY A 98 -16.92 15.27 -20.97
C GLY A 98 -15.82 15.05 -22.01
N ALA A 99 -15.46 16.11 -22.76
CA ALA A 99 -14.49 16.04 -23.85
C ALA A 99 -13.01 16.20 -23.41
N ASP A 100 -12.70 16.12 -22.11
CA ASP A 100 -11.32 16.23 -21.62
C ASP A 100 -10.44 15.09 -22.17
N PRO A 101 -9.38 15.40 -22.93
CA PRO A 101 -8.43 14.39 -23.41
C PRO A 101 -7.79 13.55 -22.29
N ALA A 102 -7.70 14.10 -21.07
CA ALA A 102 -7.20 13.37 -19.90
C ALA A 102 -8.11 12.21 -19.50
N ALA A 103 -9.43 12.33 -19.69
CA ALA A 103 -10.37 11.26 -19.39
C ALA A 103 -10.11 10.04 -20.29
N GLN A 104 -9.80 10.27 -21.58
CA GLN A 104 -9.46 9.19 -22.50
C GLN A 104 -8.13 8.51 -22.14
N ARG A 105 -7.17 9.25 -21.57
CA ARG A 105 -5.91 8.64 -21.08
C ARG A 105 -6.17 7.67 -19.93
N VAL A 106 -7.10 7.97 -19.02
CA VAL A 106 -7.47 7.08 -17.92
C VAL A 106 -8.09 5.79 -18.45
N VAL A 107 -9.00 5.90 -19.43
CA VAL A 107 -9.60 4.73 -20.09
C VAL A 107 -8.55 3.87 -20.78
N ASN A 108 -7.60 4.49 -21.48
CA ASN A 108 -6.58 3.76 -22.25
C ASN A 108 -5.45 3.18 -21.39
N ALA A 109 -5.16 3.79 -20.23
CA ALA A 109 -4.12 3.33 -19.32
C ALA A 109 -4.56 2.12 -18.49
N TRP A 110 -5.84 1.77 -18.52
CA TRP A 110 -6.37 0.66 -17.76
C TRP A 110 -6.36 -0.65 -18.57
N PRO A 111 -5.77 -1.74 -18.04
CA PRO A 111 -5.67 -3.04 -18.73
C PRO A 111 -6.98 -3.85 -18.73
#